data_AF-A0AA40BCH5-F1
#
_entry.id   AF-A0AA40BCH5-F1
#
_cell.length_a   1.000
_cell.length_b   1.000
_cell.length_c   1.000
_cell.angle_alpha   90.00
_cell.angle_beta   90.00
_cell.angle_gamma   90.00
#
_symmetry.space_group_name_H-M   'P 1'
#
loop_
_entity.id
_entity.type
_entity.pdbx_description
1 polymer ?
#
loop_
_entity_poly.entity_id
_entity_poly.type
_entity_poly.pdbx_seq_one_letter_code
_entity_poly.pdbx_strand_id
1 'polypeptide(L)'
;MTKKKPAIVKRFDDYFGAGTLEDWQRLCGDVGLSEDFGSKTKCRKALKRVHVNIHDLLSAIENGHAVHRFRNVRELAEYSVREGKIYPKRWVKDGPIKALLRCIA
;
A
#
# COMPACT_ATOMS: atom_id res chain seq x y z
N MET A 1 15.26 23.97 -5.36
CA MET A 1 15.73 22.59 -5.60
C MET A 1 14.53 21.65 -5.71
N THR A 2 14.16 21.23 -6.92
CA THR A 2 13.08 20.25 -7.15
C THR A 2 13.54 18.88 -6.64
N LYS A 3 13.00 18.43 -5.49
CA LYS A 3 13.34 17.11 -4.94
C LYS A 3 12.84 16.02 -5.89
N LYS A 4 13.73 15.13 -6.35
CA LYS A 4 13.36 13.97 -7.19
C LYS A 4 12.36 13.09 -6.43
N LYS A 5 11.30 12.69 -7.14
CA LYS A 5 10.31 11.73 -6.63
C LYS A 5 10.98 10.36 -6.44
N PRO A 6 10.90 9.75 -5.25
CA PRO A 6 11.51 8.46 -4.98
C PRO A 6 10.96 7.38 -5.91
N ALA A 7 11.81 6.45 -6.34
CA ALA A 7 11.44 5.38 -7.26
C ALA A 7 10.23 4.59 -6.77
N ILE A 8 10.14 4.31 -5.47
CA ILE A 8 9.01 3.58 -4.87
C ILE A 8 7.67 4.30 -5.06
N VAL A 9 7.65 5.63 -4.95
CA VAL A 9 6.44 6.44 -5.14
C VAL A 9 6.01 6.39 -6.59
N LYS A 10 6.97 6.46 -7.52
CA LYS A 10 6.69 6.34 -8.96
C LYS A 10 6.13 4.95 -9.29
N ARG A 11 6.78 3.88 -8.82
CA ARG A 11 6.33 2.49 -9.04
C ARG A 11 4.92 2.26 -8.50
N PHE A 12 4.61 2.79 -7.32
CA PHE A 12 3.26 2.70 -6.78
C PHE A 12 2.25 3.47 -7.63
N ASP A 13 2.54 4.70 -8.04
CA ASP A 13 1.65 5.48 -8.90
C ASP A 13 1.43 4.78 -10.27
N ASP A 14 2.49 4.22 -10.86
CA ASP A 14 2.43 3.47 -12.12
C ASP A 14 1.55 2.20 -11.97
N TYR A 15 1.68 1.49 -10.84
CA TYR A 15 0.81 0.36 -10.51
C TYR A 15 -0.63 0.81 -10.28
N PHE A 16 -0.87 1.77 -9.39
CA PHE A 16 -2.20 2.13 -8.91
C PHE A 16 -3.05 2.83 -9.98
N GLY A 17 -2.42 3.52 -10.94
CA GLY A 17 -3.14 4.15 -12.04
C GLY A 17 -3.93 5.39 -11.65
N ALA A 18 -5.11 5.57 -12.25
CA ALA A 18 -5.91 6.79 -12.12
C ALA A 18 -6.72 6.85 -10.81
N GLY A 19 -6.80 5.74 -10.06
CA GLY A 19 -7.59 5.63 -8.85
C GLY A 19 -9.08 5.45 -9.12
N THR A 20 -9.42 4.75 -10.20
CA THR A 20 -10.79 4.29 -10.52
C THR A 20 -11.27 3.26 -9.50
N LEU A 21 -12.56 2.92 -9.49
CA LEU A 21 -13.06 1.91 -8.54
C LEU A 21 -12.34 0.57 -8.73
N GLU A 22 -12.09 0.20 -9.99
CA GLU A 22 -11.35 -1.01 -10.36
C GLU A 22 -9.92 -0.99 -9.80
N ASP A 23 -9.21 0.15 -9.85
CA ASP A 23 -7.88 0.26 -9.24
C ASP A 23 -7.91 -0.02 -7.73
N TRP A 24 -8.95 0.45 -7.04
CA TRP A 24 -9.15 0.19 -5.61
C TRP A 24 -9.54 -1.26 -5.33
N GLN A 25 -10.39 -1.88 -6.16
CA GLN A 25 -10.79 -3.28 -6.03
C GLN A 25 -9.61 -4.21 -6.28
N ARG A 26 -8.82 -3.96 -7.34
CA ARG A 26 -7.58 -4.70 -7.63
C ARG A 26 -6.63 -4.64 -6.45
N LEU A 27 -6.36 -3.44 -5.92
CA LEU A 27 -5.53 -3.28 -4.74
C LEU A 27 -6.06 -4.07 -3.53
N CYS A 28 -7.38 -4.10 -3.33
CA CYS A 28 -7.98 -4.91 -2.26
C CYS A 28 -7.70 -6.41 -2.46
N GLY A 29 -7.86 -6.90 -3.69
CA GLY A 29 -7.53 -8.29 -4.06
C GLY A 29 -6.07 -8.62 -3.83
N ASP A 30 -5.16 -7.76 -4.27
CA ASP A 30 -3.70 -7.95 -4.15
C ASP A 30 -3.23 -8.01 -2.68
N VAL A 31 -3.93 -7.29 -1.79
CA VAL A 31 -3.68 -7.40 -0.34
C VAL A 31 -4.46 -8.54 0.33
N GLY A 32 -5.07 -9.43 -0.46
CA GLY A 32 -5.79 -10.60 0.02
C GLY A 32 -7.14 -10.30 0.68
N LEU A 33 -7.81 -9.22 0.28
CA LEU A 33 -9.22 -8.98 0.61
C LEU A 33 -10.07 -9.59 -0.51
N SER A 34 -10.85 -10.61 -0.17
CA SER A 34 -11.72 -11.34 -1.10
C SER A 34 -13.13 -10.76 -1.24
N GLU A 35 -13.43 -9.67 -0.54
CA GLU A 35 -14.73 -9.01 -0.62
C GLU A 35 -14.82 -8.11 -1.85
N ASP A 36 -15.91 -8.22 -2.61
CA ASP A 36 -16.21 -7.24 -3.65
C ASP A 36 -16.68 -5.93 -3.00
N PHE A 37 -15.79 -4.95 -2.99
CA PHE A 37 -16.10 -3.63 -2.48
C PHE A 37 -16.69 -2.76 -3.60
N GLY A 38 -18.03 -2.74 -3.70
CA GLY A 38 -18.75 -1.90 -4.67
C GLY A 38 -18.59 -0.37 -4.51
N SER A 39 -17.66 0.13 -3.68
CA SER A 39 -17.30 1.55 -3.65
C SER A 39 -15.90 1.82 -3.11
N LYS A 40 -15.26 2.89 -3.59
CA LYS A 40 -13.90 3.32 -3.17
C LYS A 40 -13.82 3.54 -1.66
N THR A 41 -14.90 4.00 -1.04
CA THR A 41 -14.98 4.23 0.41
C THR A 41 -14.93 2.91 1.18
N LYS A 42 -15.58 1.85 0.69
CA LYS A 42 -15.50 0.51 1.29
C LYS A 42 -14.09 -0.06 1.14
N CYS A 43 -13.49 0.02 -0.05
CA CYS A 43 -12.08 -0.38 -0.26
C CYS A 43 -11.15 0.30 0.75
N ARG A 44 -11.27 1.64 0.88
CA ARG A 44 -10.45 2.43 1.81
C ARG A 44 -10.63 1.98 3.26
N LYS A 45 -11.85 1.66 3.69
CA LYS A 45 -12.12 1.16 5.06
C LYS A 45 -11.51 -0.21 5.28
N ALA A 46 -11.57 -1.10 4.29
CA ALA A 46 -11.00 -2.43 4.39
C ALA A 46 -9.46 -2.39 4.42
N LEU A 47 -8.85 -1.59 3.54
CA LEU A 47 -7.40 -1.41 3.48
C LEU A 47 -6.82 -0.88 4.80
N LYS A 48 -7.56 -0.05 5.54
CA LYS A 48 -7.13 0.42 6.89
C LYS A 48 -6.97 -0.72 7.91
N ARG A 49 -7.61 -1.86 7.70
CA ARG A 49 -7.51 -3.04 8.57
C ARG A 49 -6.34 -3.94 8.19
N VAL A 50 -5.74 -3.72 7.01
CA VAL A 50 -4.63 -4.50 6.49
C VAL A 50 -3.32 -3.79 6.82
N HIS A 51 -2.34 -4.56 7.31
CA HIS A 51 -1.00 -4.07 7.57
C HIS A 51 -0.05 -4.77 6.61
N VAL A 52 0.39 -4.07 5.57
CA VAL A 52 1.31 -4.58 4.54
C VAL A 52 2.40 -3.55 4.28
N ASN A 53 3.60 -4.00 3.94
CA ASN A 53 4.64 -3.10 3.47
C ASN A 53 4.44 -2.82 1.97
N ILE A 54 4.52 -1.55 1.57
CA ILE A 54 4.29 -1.13 0.17
C ILE A 54 5.36 -1.71 -0.77
N HIS A 55 6.60 -1.86 -0.31
CA HIS A 55 7.66 -2.50 -1.10
C HIS A 55 7.30 -3.96 -1.36
N ASP A 56 6.91 -4.69 -0.31
CA ASP A 56 6.56 -6.09 -0.44
C ASP A 56 5.28 -6.28 -1.25
N LEU A 57 4.32 -5.36 -1.18
CA LEU A 57 3.14 -5.37 -2.02
C LEU A 57 3.53 -5.32 -3.50
N LEU A 58 4.34 -4.33 -3.89
CA LEU A 58 4.77 -4.21 -5.28
C LEU A 58 5.60 -5.41 -5.72
N SER A 59 6.52 -5.88 -4.88
CA SER A 59 7.29 -7.09 -5.19
C SER A 59 6.41 -8.33 -5.28
N ALA A 60 5.40 -8.49 -4.43
CA ALA A 60 4.47 -9.61 -4.48
C ALA A 60 3.67 -9.61 -5.78
N ILE A 61 3.20 -8.43 -6.21
CA ILE A 61 2.47 -8.25 -7.48
C ILE A 61 3.38 -8.56 -8.68
N GLU A 62 4.61 -8.05 -8.68
CA GLU A 62 5.60 -8.34 -9.74
C GLU A 62 5.94 -9.83 -9.85
N ASN A 63 5.94 -10.55 -8.72
CA ASN A 63 6.23 -11.99 -8.67
C ASN A 63 4.98 -12.89 -8.74
N GLY A 64 3.76 -12.31 -8.80
CA GLY A 64 2.52 -13.08 -8.79
C GLY A 64 2.24 -13.84 -7.47
N HIS A 65 2.77 -13.36 -6.35
CA HIS A 65 2.61 -13.96 -5.03
C HIS A 65 1.68 -13.13 -4.14
N ALA A 66 1.16 -13.75 -3.08
CA ALA A 66 0.42 -13.03 -2.05
C ALA A 66 1.36 -12.17 -1.20
N VAL A 67 0.99 -10.90 -0.97
CA VAL A 67 1.75 -10.01 -0.08
C VAL A 67 1.73 -10.50 1.37
N HIS A 68 2.85 -10.34 2.07
CA HIS A 68 2.92 -10.63 3.49
C HIS A 68 2.08 -9.62 4.30
N ARG A 69 1.12 -10.14 5.06
CA ARG A 69 0.28 -9.34 5.96
C ARG A 69 0.78 -9.46 7.39
N PHE A 70 1.07 -8.32 7.97
CA PHE A 70 1.43 -8.18 9.37
C PHE A 70 0.17 -8.19 10.24
N ARG A 71 0.32 -8.74 11.45
CA ARG A 71 -0.78 -8.83 12.41
C ARG A 71 -1.18 -7.47 12.94
N ASN A 72 -0.21 -6.57 13.11
CA ASN A 72 -0.41 -5.25 13.68
C ASN A 72 0.59 -4.23 13.12
N VAL A 73 0.33 -2.94 13.38
CA VAL A 73 1.17 -1.83 12.93
C VAL A 73 2.59 -1.91 13.51
N ARG A 74 2.73 -2.41 14.73
CA ARG A 74 4.04 -2.51 15.40
C ARG A 74 4.95 -3.53 14.69
N GLU A 75 4.42 -4.69 14.34
CA GLU A 75 5.14 -5.72 13.59
C GLU A 75 5.55 -5.21 12.20
N LEU A 76 4.63 -4.53 11.51
CA LEU A 76 4.93 -3.85 10.24
C LEU A 76 6.04 -2.80 10.42
N ALA A 77 6.01 -2.03 11.51
CA ALA A 77 6.99 -0.99 11.81
C ALA A 77 8.38 -1.57 12.04
N GLU A 78 8.48 -2.55 12.95
CA GLU A 78 9.73 -3.23 13.29
C GLU A 78 10.35 -3.88 12.05
N TYR A 79 9.53 -4.57 11.25
CA TYR A 79 9.97 -5.14 9.98
C TYR A 79 10.45 -4.07 8.99
N SER A 80 9.69 -3.00 8.80
CA SER A 80 10.03 -1.96 7.80
C SER A 80 11.33 -1.23 8.14
N VAL A 81 11.60 -1.03 9.44
CA VAL A 81 12.85 -0.44 9.93
C VAL A 81 14.00 -1.43 9.77
N ARG A 82 13.80 -2.70 10.18
CA ARG A 82 14.83 -3.74 10.09
C ARG A 82 15.28 -4.00 8.66
N GLU A 83 14.34 -4.06 7.72
CA GLU A 83 14.62 -4.31 6.30
C GLU A 83 14.96 -3.03 5.51
N GLY A 84 14.87 -1.85 6.12
CA GLY A 84 15.06 -0.57 5.43
C GLY A 84 13.97 -0.24 4.38
N LYS A 85 12.85 -0.98 4.37
CA LYS A 85 11.72 -0.83 3.43
C LYS A 85 10.77 0.28 3.87
N ILE A 86 11.27 1.51 3.93
CA ILE A 86 10.51 2.66 4.46
C ILE A 86 9.90 3.47 3.31
N TYR A 87 8.58 3.54 3.29
CA TYR A 87 7.89 4.43 2.36
C TYR A 87 8.03 5.90 2.81
N PRO A 88 8.46 6.81 1.92
CA PRO A 88 8.72 8.20 2.30
C PRO A 88 7.42 8.98 2.55
N LYS A 89 7.09 9.23 3.82
CA LYS A 89 5.87 9.95 4.29
C LYS A 89 5.59 11.26 3.52
N ARG A 90 6.64 12.02 3.16
CA ARG A 90 6.53 13.31 2.46
C ARG A 90 5.89 13.24 1.05
N TRP A 91 5.81 12.05 0.45
CA TRP A 91 5.23 11.83 -0.88
C TRP A 91 3.89 11.10 -0.83
N VAL A 92 3.33 10.93 0.37
CA VAL A 92 2.02 10.32 0.54
C VAL A 92 0.97 11.35 0.15
N LYS A 93 0.20 11.03 -0.90
CA LYS A 93 -0.97 11.81 -1.32
C LYS A 93 -2.22 11.28 -0.64
N ASP A 94 -3.28 12.08 -0.60
CA ASP A 94 -4.62 11.60 -0.25
C ASP A 94 -5.05 10.51 -1.23
N GLY A 95 -5.17 9.26 -0.76
CA GLY A 95 -5.27 8.11 -1.64
C GLY A 95 -5.03 6.76 -0.95
N PRO A 96 -4.78 5.70 -1.72
CA PRO A 96 -4.61 4.33 -1.20
C PRO A 96 -3.39 4.21 -0.29
N ILE A 97 -2.31 4.94 -0.60
CA ILE A 97 -1.08 4.94 0.19
C ILE A 97 -1.36 5.44 1.61
N LYS A 98 -2.20 6.47 1.77
CA LYS A 98 -2.62 6.96 3.09
C LYS A 98 -3.53 5.97 3.84
N ALA A 99 -4.25 5.11 3.12
CA ALA A 99 -5.05 4.04 3.72
C ALA A 99 -4.17 2.87 4.21
N LEU A 100 -3.08 2.58 3.47
CA LEU A 100 -2.12 1.52 3.78
C LEU A 100 -1.06 1.95 4.81
N LEU A 101 -0.59 3.20 4.74
CA LEU A 101 0.32 3.78 5.73
C LEU A 101 -0.46 4.13 6.99
N ARG A 102 -0.56 3.16 7.88
CA ARG A 102 -0.68 3.45 9.31
C ARG A 102 0.68 3.93 9.77
N CYS A 103 0.83 5.25 9.85
CA CYS A 103 1.98 5.87 10.50
C CYS A 103 2.24 5.15 11.83
N ILE A 104 3.43 4.53 11.92
CA ILE A 104 4.29 4.68 13.10
C ILE A 104 4.23 6.17 13.42
N ALA A 105 3.65 6.54 14.55
CA ALA A 105 3.43 7.92 14.98
C ALA A 105 4.65 8.79 14.66
#